data_AF-A0A4Y9RHB5-F1
#
_entry.id   AF-A0A4Y9RHB5-F1
#
_cell.length_a   1.000
_cell.length_b   1.000
_cell.length_c   1.000
_cell.angle_alpha   90.00
_cell.angle_beta   90.00
_cell.angle_gamma   90.00
#
_symmetry.space_group_name_H-M   'P 1'
#
loop_
_entity.id
_entity.type
_entity.pdbx_description
1 polymer ?
#
loop_
_entity_poly.entity_id
_entity_poly.type
_entity_poly.pdbx_seq_one_letter_code
_entity_poly.pdbx_strand_id
1 'polypeptide(L)'
;MHAPEGTERLEDDAADGTQGGGAQSALWPVPPRAQRHRYLEVVKREDVEAAAIRLGRPLSDRDHRTAAMAIIEHLRKVGGWRELPQVPADWRIRLDLLEQAYPNFRDYIAFLRTTYAIAEREGKSPHPEPVFLLGEPGIGKSLIMQDVARLLLSGTLSPSSSSSFTAPLTLRMEVAQASGDLVGVSDFWGNSKPGLLFERLIMGPYASPIVVLEELSRCAGSREYEPISPLYSLLDPESARMFSDLAHPWLIMDASAVIFIACGNDDTLPAAIRSRMKVIEVPNPTREQCRTIARELWRRLCRELPQATASLVLTDDALDVLSTAAPRVMRKALREAVGRVVYECRTQIGADDIRACGLEALSTSRRIGFV
;
A
#
# COMPACT_ATOMS: atom_id res chain seq x y z
N MET A 1 29.67 -39.26 70.21
CA MET A 1 28.50 -38.36 70.22
C MET A 1 28.47 -37.63 68.89
N HIS A 2 27.33 -37.75 68.21
CA HIS A 2 26.92 -37.15 66.93
C HIS A 2 27.71 -37.46 65.65
N ALA A 3 26.97 -38.11 64.75
CA ALA A 3 27.24 -38.42 63.34
C ALA A 3 26.55 -37.34 62.42
N PRO A 4 26.44 -37.49 61.09
CA PRO A 4 27.42 -36.98 60.13
C PRO A 4 26.78 -36.31 58.87
N GLU A 5 27.61 -36.03 57.86
CA GLU A 5 27.34 -36.03 56.40
C GLU A 5 26.36 -35.03 55.75
N GLY A 6 26.82 -34.48 54.61
CA GLY A 6 26.04 -33.68 53.67
C GLY A 6 26.75 -33.61 52.32
N THR A 7 26.65 -34.71 51.56
CA THR A 7 26.99 -34.80 50.14
C THR A 7 25.65 -34.86 49.40
N GLU A 8 25.33 -33.92 48.52
CA GLU A 8 24.17 -34.06 47.62
C GLU A 8 24.61 -33.98 46.17
N ARG A 9 24.19 -35.04 45.46
CA ARG A 9 24.39 -35.35 44.06
C ARG A 9 23.28 -34.75 43.21
N LEU A 10 23.56 -34.70 41.92
CA LEU A 10 22.65 -34.55 40.80
C LEU A 10 21.59 -35.67 40.74
N GLU A 11 20.53 -35.33 39.98
CA GLU A 11 19.45 -36.16 39.43
C GLU A 11 18.25 -36.41 40.37
N ASP A 12 17.08 -35.87 40.01
CA ASP A 12 15.96 -36.75 39.70
C ASP A 12 14.85 -36.09 38.86
N ASP A 13 14.19 -36.98 38.14
CA ASP A 13 13.26 -36.86 37.03
C ASP A 13 11.86 -36.27 37.32
N ALA A 14 11.20 -35.93 36.21
CA ALA A 14 9.78 -36.10 35.88
C ALA A 14 8.71 -36.04 37.00
N ALA A 15 7.75 -35.13 36.81
CA ALA A 15 6.39 -35.31 37.29
C ALA A 15 5.38 -34.95 36.18
N ASP A 16 4.75 -35.98 35.64
CA ASP A 16 3.56 -35.91 34.79
C ASP A 16 2.29 -35.93 35.68
N GLY A 17 1.27 -35.18 35.24
CA GLY A 17 -0.14 -35.41 35.55
C GLY A 17 -0.68 -35.13 36.97
N THR A 18 -1.30 -33.96 37.17
CA THR A 18 -2.63 -33.93 37.80
C THR A 18 -3.47 -32.78 37.26
N GLN A 19 -4.63 -33.14 36.71
CA GLN A 19 -5.65 -32.24 36.18
C GLN A 19 -6.20 -31.33 37.29
N GLY A 20 -6.12 -30.02 37.06
CA GLY A 20 -6.87 -29.00 37.76
C GLY A 20 -7.40 -28.02 36.72
N GLY A 21 -8.71 -28.07 36.47
CA GLY A 21 -9.39 -27.14 35.56
C GLY A 21 -9.28 -25.70 36.05
N GLY A 22 -8.42 -24.92 35.41
CA GLY A 22 -8.27 -23.49 35.58
C GLY A 22 -8.07 -22.87 34.20
N ALA A 23 -8.90 -21.89 33.87
CA ALA A 23 -8.97 -21.23 32.57
C ALA A 23 -7.56 -20.94 32.00
N GLN A 24 -7.26 -21.49 30.82
CA GLN A 24 -6.11 -21.07 30.02
C GLN A 24 -6.26 -19.57 29.75
N SER A 25 -5.56 -18.74 30.52
CA SER A 25 -5.23 -17.38 30.13
C SER A 25 -4.57 -17.47 28.77
N ALA A 26 -5.30 -17.11 27.70
CA ALA A 26 -4.78 -17.12 26.33
C ALA A 26 -3.44 -16.36 26.31
N LEU A 27 -2.35 -17.09 26.12
CA LEU A 27 -1.01 -16.51 26.04
C LEU A 27 -1.00 -15.56 24.85
N TRP A 28 -0.76 -14.28 25.10
CA TRP A 28 -0.58 -13.27 24.06
C TRP A 28 0.52 -13.75 23.10
N PRO A 29 0.20 -14.03 21.82
CA PRO A 29 1.20 -14.55 20.89
C PRO A 29 2.33 -13.53 20.69
N VAL A 30 3.57 -13.97 20.92
CA VAL A 30 4.78 -13.17 20.73
C VAL A 30 5.75 -13.92 19.82
N PRO A 31 6.32 -13.28 18.77
CA PRO A 31 7.33 -13.90 17.93
C PRO A 31 8.56 -14.36 18.72
N PRO A 32 9.23 -15.45 18.28
CA PRO A 32 10.48 -15.91 18.89
C PRO A 32 11.52 -14.79 18.95
N ARG A 33 12.25 -14.67 20.08
CA ARG A 33 13.24 -13.59 20.29
C ARG A 33 14.22 -13.42 19.12
N ALA A 34 14.69 -14.52 18.55
CA ALA A 34 15.62 -14.52 17.41
C ALA A 34 15.04 -13.88 16.13
N GLN A 35 13.73 -13.88 15.95
CA GLN A 35 13.05 -13.39 14.75
C GLN A 35 12.34 -12.05 14.96
N ARG A 36 12.35 -11.48 16.17
CA ARG A 36 11.61 -10.24 16.48
C ARG A 36 11.98 -9.04 15.60
N HIS A 37 13.19 -8.99 15.06
CA HIS A 37 13.61 -7.96 14.11
C HIS A 37 12.80 -7.94 12.80
N ARG A 38 12.04 -9.01 12.52
CA ARG A 38 11.16 -9.15 11.34
C ARG A 38 9.71 -8.79 11.63
N TYR A 39 9.40 -8.35 12.85
CA TYR A 39 8.05 -8.02 13.28
C TYR A 39 8.01 -6.64 13.92
N LEU A 40 6.86 -5.99 13.84
CA LEU A 40 6.51 -4.80 14.61
C LEU A 40 5.36 -5.14 15.55
N GLU A 41 5.46 -4.71 16.80
CA GLU A 41 4.32 -4.74 17.72
C GLU A 41 3.38 -3.58 17.39
N VAL A 42 2.43 -3.84 16.50
CA VAL A 42 1.43 -2.86 16.06
C VAL A 42 0.48 -2.50 17.18
N VAL A 43 0.15 -3.46 18.05
CA VAL A 43 -0.73 -3.21 19.20
C VAL A 43 -0.10 -3.81 20.44
N LYS A 44 -0.07 -3.07 21.54
CA LYS A 44 0.44 -3.61 22.81
C LYS A 44 -0.68 -4.35 23.54
N ARG A 45 -0.29 -5.41 24.25
CA ARG A 45 -1.21 -6.19 25.09
C ARG A 45 -1.94 -5.30 26.12
N GLU A 46 -1.19 -4.40 26.76
CA GLU A 46 -1.70 -3.51 27.80
C GLU A 46 -2.81 -2.59 27.27
N ASP A 47 -2.65 -2.09 26.04
CA ASP A 47 -3.65 -1.23 25.39
C ASP A 47 -4.94 -2.01 25.08
N VAL A 48 -4.82 -3.27 24.63
CA VAL A 48 -5.99 -4.16 24.39
C VAL A 48 -6.72 -4.48 25.69
N GLU A 49 -5.99 -4.77 26.77
CA GLU A 49 -6.58 -5.07 28.07
C GLU A 49 -7.26 -3.84 28.68
N ALA A 50 -6.62 -2.67 28.60
CA ALA A 50 -7.20 -1.41 29.02
C ALA A 50 -8.47 -1.06 28.22
N ALA A 51 -8.46 -1.28 26.89
CA ALA A 51 -9.62 -1.13 26.04
C ALA A 51 -10.78 -2.04 26.45
N ALA A 52 -10.50 -3.32 26.74
CA ALA A 52 -11.50 -4.28 27.17
C ALA A 52 -12.19 -3.86 28.49
N ILE A 53 -11.42 -3.30 29.43
CA ILE A 53 -11.97 -2.77 30.69
C ILE A 53 -12.87 -1.57 30.43
N ARG A 54 -12.45 -0.64 29.55
CA ARG A 54 -13.23 0.55 29.18
C ARG A 54 -14.55 0.18 28.52
N LEU A 55 -14.52 -0.73 27.55
CA LEU A 55 -15.70 -1.25 26.84
C LEU A 55 -16.59 -2.15 27.71
N GLY A 56 -16.05 -2.64 28.84
CA GLY A 56 -16.79 -3.40 29.85
C GLY A 56 -17.85 -2.58 30.59
N ARG A 57 -17.69 -1.25 30.65
CA ARG A 57 -18.63 -0.32 31.28
C ARG A 57 -19.89 -0.15 30.41
N PRO A 58 -21.07 0.11 30.99
CA PRO A 58 -22.30 0.28 30.21
C PRO A 58 -22.19 1.52 29.30
N LEU A 59 -22.01 1.27 27.99
CA LEU A 59 -22.19 2.24 26.91
C LEU A 59 -23.66 2.18 26.44
N SER A 60 -24.15 3.24 25.81
CA SER A 60 -25.56 3.32 25.38
C SER A 60 -25.90 2.40 24.19
N ASP A 61 -24.89 1.90 23.46
CA ASP A 61 -25.07 1.13 22.23
C ASP A 61 -24.48 -0.29 22.34
N ARG A 62 -25.37 -1.29 22.24
CA ARG A 62 -25.05 -2.72 22.40
C ARG A 62 -24.35 -3.31 21.18
N ASP A 63 -24.69 -2.86 19.98
CA ASP A 63 -24.20 -3.46 18.74
C ASP A 63 -22.75 -3.04 18.49
N HIS A 64 -22.45 -1.75 18.68
CA HIS A 64 -21.09 -1.22 18.65
C HIS A 64 -20.18 -1.91 19.67
N ARG A 65 -20.67 -2.13 20.90
CA ARG A 65 -19.91 -2.87 21.92
C ARG A 65 -19.62 -4.30 21.49
N THR A 66 -20.57 -4.96 20.85
CA THR A 66 -20.41 -6.35 20.37
C THR A 66 -19.32 -6.42 19.31
N ALA A 67 -19.31 -5.49 18.35
CA ALA A 67 -18.27 -5.39 17.34
C ALA A 67 -16.88 -5.09 17.94
N ALA A 68 -16.80 -4.13 18.87
CA ALA A 68 -15.55 -3.78 19.55
C ALA A 68 -14.98 -4.94 20.38
N MET A 69 -15.84 -5.70 21.06
CA MET A 69 -15.44 -6.90 21.80
C MET A 69 -14.95 -8.03 20.88
N ALA A 70 -15.53 -8.16 19.68
CA ALA A 70 -15.06 -9.12 18.68
C ALA A 70 -13.62 -8.80 18.22
N ILE A 71 -13.29 -7.51 18.06
CA ILE A 71 -11.93 -7.04 17.74
C ILE A 71 -10.96 -7.40 18.88
N ILE A 72 -11.33 -7.14 20.13
CA ILE A 72 -10.50 -7.50 21.30
C ILE A 72 -10.24 -9.00 21.33
N GLU A 73 -11.28 -9.80 21.12
CA GLU A 73 -11.15 -11.26 21.15
C GLU A 73 -10.28 -11.78 20.00
N HIS A 74 -10.40 -11.17 18.81
CA HIS A 74 -9.48 -11.42 17.71
C HIS A 74 -8.03 -11.11 18.12
N LEU A 75 -7.76 -9.92 18.65
CA LEU A 75 -6.41 -9.51 19.07
C LEU A 75 -5.83 -10.38 20.18
N ARG A 76 -6.64 -10.88 21.11
CA ARG A 76 -6.18 -11.86 22.12
C ARG A 76 -5.72 -13.17 21.49
N LYS A 77 -6.37 -13.59 20.40
CA LYS A 77 -6.03 -14.82 19.67
C LYS A 77 -4.81 -14.66 18.77
N VAL A 78 -4.73 -13.55 18.03
CA VAL A 78 -3.65 -13.35 17.03
C VAL A 78 -2.43 -12.61 17.59
N GLY A 79 -2.59 -11.90 18.71
CA GLY A 79 -1.59 -10.99 19.26
C GLY A 79 -1.47 -9.68 18.46
N GLY A 80 -0.60 -8.80 18.94
CA GLY A 80 -0.38 -7.47 18.36
C GLY A 80 0.83 -7.36 17.44
N TRP A 81 1.56 -8.46 17.23
CA TRP A 81 2.74 -8.48 16.38
C TRP A 81 2.33 -8.72 14.93
N ARG A 82 2.92 -7.95 14.00
CA ARG A 82 2.71 -8.07 12.56
C ARG A 82 4.04 -8.15 11.84
N GLU A 83 4.08 -8.90 10.75
CA GLU A 83 5.31 -9.16 10.02
C GLU A 83 5.70 -7.95 9.17
N LEU A 84 7.00 -7.70 9.05
CA LEU A 84 7.57 -6.73 8.14
C LEU A 84 8.09 -7.44 6.89
N PRO A 85 7.75 -6.97 5.67
CA PRO A 85 8.26 -7.52 4.42
C PRO A 85 9.80 -7.56 4.42
N GLN A 86 10.36 -8.59 3.80
CA GLN A 86 11.80 -8.75 3.67
C GLN A 86 12.26 -8.23 2.31
N VAL A 87 13.55 -7.93 2.16
CA VAL A 87 14.10 -7.61 0.84
C VAL A 87 14.09 -8.88 -0.03
N PRO A 88 13.38 -8.92 -1.19
CA PRO A 88 13.44 -10.06 -2.10
C PRO A 88 14.83 -10.23 -2.69
N ALA A 89 15.33 -11.47 -2.85
CA ALA A 89 16.68 -11.71 -3.37
C ALA A 89 16.94 -11.11 -4.77
N ASP A 90 15.89 -11.01 -5.59
CA ASP A 90 15.91 -10.50 -6.96
C ASP A 90 15.51 -9.02 -7.07
N TRP A 91 15.49 -8.26 -5.97
CA TRP A 91 15.03 -6.86 -5.94
C TRP A 91 15.75 -5.97 -6.97
N ARG A 92 17.06 -6.20 -7.18
CA ARG A 92 17.86 -5.45 -8.17
C ARG A 92 17.32 -5.62 -9.58
N ILE A 93 17.10 -6.87 -9.99
CA ILE A 93 16.54 -7.22 -11.31
C ILE A 93 15.15 -6.63 -11.46
N ARG A 94 14.31 -6.70 -10.41
CA ARG A 94 12.96 -6.13 -10.44
C ARG A 94 12.97 -4.61 -10.64
N LEU A 95 13.86 -3.88 -9.98
CA LEU A 95 14.00 -2.44 -10.17
C LEU A 95 14.56 -2.07 -11.55
N ASP A 96 15.46 -2.89 -12.10
CA ASP A 96 15.97 -2.69 -13.47
C ASP A 96 14.88 -2.90 -14.52
N LEU A 97 14.06 -3.94 -14.36
CA LEU A 97 12.88 -4.16 -15.20
C LEU A 97 11.85 -3.04 -15.05
N LEU A 98 11.68 -2.53 -13.82
CA LEU A 98 10.80 -1.39 -13.56
C LEU A 98 11.30 -0.13 -14.26
N GLU A 99 12.60 0.16 -14.26
CA GLU A 99 13.16 1.32 -14.97
C GLU A 99 13.00 1.19 -16.49
N GLN A 100 13.19 -0.02 -17.03
CA GLN A 100 12.92 -0.28 -18.45
C GLN A 100 11.45 -0.05 -18.83
N ALA A 101 10.52 -0.40 -17.94
CA ALA A 101 9.09 -0.15 -18.12
C ALA A 101 8.71 1.33 -17.98
N TYR A 102 9.44 2.07 -17.13
CA TYR A 102 9.13 3.45 -16.73
C TYR A 102 10.35 4.37 -16.80
N PRO A 103 10.91 4.61 -18.00
CA PRO A 103 12.18 5.31 -18.15
C PRO A 103 12.13 6.78 -17.69
N ASN A 104 10.96 7.42 -17.68
CA ASN A 104 10.78 8.79 -17.17
C ASN A 104 10.69 8.87 -15.64
N PHE A 105 10.69 7.73 -14.92
CA PHE A 105 10.66 7.66 -13.46
C PHE A 105 12.02 7.25 -12.87
N ARG A 106 13.10 7.44 -13.62
CA ARG A 106 14.46 7.04 -13.23
C ARG A 106 14.85 7.54 -11.84
N ASP A 107 14.55 8.78 -11.50
CA ASP A 107 14.93 9.37 -10.21
C ASP A 107 14.17 8.73 -9.04
N TYR A 108 12.89 8.41 -9.25
CA TYR A 108 12.11 7.65 -8.26
C TYR A 108 12.66 6.25 -8.06
N ILE A 109 13.03 5.56 -9.14
CA ILE A 109 13.57 4.20 -9.07
C ILE A 109 14.98 4.21 -8.47
N ALA A 110 15.80 5.22 -8.78
CA ALA A 110 17.09 5.42 -8.14
C ALA A 110 16.95 5.62 -6.62
N PHE A 111 15.97 6.43 -6.19
CA PHE A 111 15.62 6.56 -4.77
C PHE A 111 15.27 5.19 -4.15
N LEU A 112 14.39 4.41 -4.77
CA LEU A 112 14.05 3.07 -4.28
C LEU A 112 15.27 2.15 -4.19
N ARG A 113 16.20 2.20 -5.16
CA ARG A 113 17.44 1.41 -5.11
C ARG A 113 18.26 1.71 -3.86
N THR A 114 18.36 2.99 -3.48
CA THR A 114 19.10 3.38 -2.26
C THR A 114 18.43 2.82 -1.00
N THR A 115 17.10 2.92 -0.90
CA THR A 115 16.31 2.34 0.20
C THR A 115 16.51 0.83 0.31
N TYR A 116 16.38 0.10 -0.80
CA TYR A 116 16.57 -1.35 -0.83
C TYR A 116 18.00 -1.77 -0.47
N ALA A 117 19.01 -1.04 -0.94
CA ALA A 117 20.41 -1.32 -0.63
C ALA A 117 20.71 -1.18 0.88
N ILE A 118 20.15 -0.15 1.53
CA ILE A 118 20.27 0.03 2.98
C ILE A 118 19.54 -1.09 3.71
N ALA A 119 18.30 -1.38 3.32
CA ALA A 119 17.49 -2.42 3.95
C ALA A 119 18.13 -3.81 3.87
N GLU A 120 18.71 -4.17 2.73
CA GLU A 120 19.44 -5.42 2.52
C GLU A 120 20.66 -5.51 3.45
N ARG A 121 21.46 -4.44 3.53
CA ARG A 121 22.67 -4.43 4.36
C ARG A 121 22.37 -4.48 5.86
N GLU A 122 21.27 -3.87 6.26
CA GLU A 122 20.81 -3.84 7.65
C GLU A 122 20.01 -5.09 8.06
N GLY A 123 19.62 -5.95 7.09
CA GLY A 123 18.72 -7.08 7.33
C GLY A 123 17.34 -6.64 7.80
N LYS A 124 16.86 -5.49 7.31
CA LYS A 124 15.58 -4.87 7.69
C LYS A 124 14.62 -4.82 6.50
N SER A 125 13.37 -4.49 6.77
CA SER A 125 12.36 -4.24 5.73
C SER A 125 12.69 -2.97 4.94
N PRO A 126 12.48 -2.95 3.61
CA PRO A 126 12.54 -1.71 2.83
C PRO A 126 11.42 -0.76 3.26
N HIS A 127 11.81 0.36 3.87
CA HIS A 127 10.88 1.39 4.34
C HIS A 127 11.30 2.75 3.77
N PRO A 128 10.84 3.11 2.56
CA PRO A 128 11.11 4.42 1.99
C PRO A 128 10.37 5.51 2.77
N GLU A 129 10.99 6.70 2.85
CA GLU A 129 10.27 7.91 3.29
C GLU A 129 9.04 8.17 2.41
N PRO A 130 7.98 8.82 2.93
CA PRO A 130 6.80 9.18 2.14
C PRO A 130 7.18 9.91 0.85
N VAL A 131 6.67 9.47 -0.30
CA VAL A 131 7.03 10.07 -1.60
C VAL A 131 5.86 10.84 -2.19
N PHE A 132 6.14 12.00 -2.79
CA PHE A 132 5.20 12.75 -3.61
C PHE A 132 5.72 12.89 -5.05
N LEU A 133 5.09 12.15 -5.98
CA LEU A 133 5.40 12.19 -7.40
C LEU A 133 4.69 13.37 -8.07
N LEU A 134 5.47 14.38 -8.48
CA LEU A 134 4.98 15.59 -9.12
C LEU A 134 5.23 15.53 -10.63
N GLY A 135 4.21 15.79 -11.46
CA GLY A 135 4.41 15.89 -12.91
C GLY A 135 3.10 16.01 -13.67
N GLU A 136 3.14 16.11 -14.99
CA GLU A 136 1.95 16.29 -15.82
C GLU A 136 0.95 15.12 -15.73
N PRO A 137 -0.36 15.36 -15.98
CA PRO A 137 -1.35 14.30 -16.00
C PRO A 137 -1.09 13.33 -17.16
N GLY A 138 -1.26 12.04 -16.90
CA GLY A 138 -1.20 11.00 -17.95
C GLY A 138 0.18 10.45 -18.28
N ILE A 139 1.24 10.90 -17.59
CA ILE A 139 2.63 10.40 -17.75
C ILE A 139 2.90 9.03 -17.12
N GLY A 140 1.91 8.43 -16.44
CA GLY A 140 2.02 7.08 -15.86
C GLY A 140 2.16 6.99 -14.33
N LYS A 141 2.00 8.10 -13.58
CA LYS A 141 2.17 8.16 -12.12
C LYS A 141 1.37 7.07 -11.38
N SER A 142 0.06 6.98 -11.60
CA SER A 142 -0.79 5.95 -11.01
C SER A 142 -0.29 4.53 -11.27
N LEU A 143 0.18 4.25 -12.48
CA LEU A 143 0.57 2.90 -12.88
C LEU A 143 1.86 2.46 -12.17
N ILE A 144 2.87 3.34 -12.11
CA ILE A 144 4.12 3.03 -11.41
C ILE A 144 3.92 2.93 -9.90
N MET A 145 3.06 3.77 -9.29
CA MET A 145 2.78 3.66 -7.85
C MET A 145 2.24 2.29 -7.48
N GLN A 146 1.33 1.73 -8.31
CA GLN A 146 0.80 0.38 -8.11
C GLN A 146 1.88 -0.70 -8.25
N ASP A 147 2.74 -0.59 -9.26
CA ASP A 147 3.79 -1.59 -9.48
C ASP A 147 4.89 -1.52 -8.40
N VAL A 148 5.26 -0.32 -7.95
CA VAL A 148 6.17 -0.13 -6.81
C VAL A 148 5.54 -0.67 -5.53
N ALA A 149 4.27 -0.42 -5.28
CA ALA A 149 3.60 -0.95 -4.12
C ALA A 149 3.60 -2.49 -4.11
N ARG A 150 3.31 -3.13 -5.26
CA ARG A 150 3.42 -4.59 -5.40
C ARG A 150 4.85 -5.08 -5.17
N LEU A 151 5.86 -4.35 -5.66
CA LEU A 151 7.26 -4.68 -5.45
C LEU A 151 7.66 -4.61 -3.97
N LEU A 152 7.22 -3.58 -3.25
CA LEU A 152 7.41 -3.46 -1.79
C LEU A 152 6.69 -4.58 -1.02
N LEU A 153 5.50 -5.01 -1.46
CA LEU A 153 4.73 -6.10 -0.84
C LEU A 153 5.23 -7.50 -1.24
N SER A 154 6.09 -7.60 -2.25
CA SER A 154 6.55 -8.89 -2.78
C SER A 154 7.54 -9.64 -1.88
N GLY A 155 8.04 -8.97 -0.84
CA GLY A 155 8.95 -9.52 0.16
C GLY A 155 8.28 -10.24 1.32
N THR A 156 6.97 -10.45 1.25
CA THR A 156 6.16 -11.00 2.33
C THR A 156 6.31 -12.51 2.45
N LEU A 157 6.45 -13.05 3.68
CA LEU A 157 6.77 -14.48 3.89
C LEU A 157 5.55 -15.40 3.80
N SER A 158 4.33 -14.86 3.84
CA SER A 158 3.09 -15.63 3.73
C SER A 158 2.25 -15.21 2.51
N PRO A 159 2.53 -15.78 1.32
CA PRO A 159 1.70 -15.61 0.13
C PRO A 159 0.29 -16.20 0.28
N SER A 160 0.05 -17.03 1.29
CA SER A 160 -1.16 -17.87 1.43
C SER A 160 -2.31 -17.25 2.25
N SER A 161 -2.14 -16.05 2.79
CA SER A 161 -3.21 -15.37 3.54
C SER A 161 -3.87 -14.34 2.62
N SER A 162 -5.10 -14.64 2.17
CA SER A 162 -6.09 -13.75 1.55
C SER A 162 -5.53 -12.54 0.76
N SER A 163 -5.56 -12.63 -0.57
CA SER A 163 -5.07 -11.61 -1.52
C SER A 163 -5.52 -10.17 -1.23
N SER A 164 -6.63 -9.99 -0.51
CA SER A 164 -7.15 -8.69 -0.07
C SER A 164 -6.15 -7.89 0.77
N PHE A 165 -5.34 -8.52 1.64
CA PHE A 165 -4.45 -7.79 2.56
C PHE A 165 -3.06 -7.46 1.98
N THR A 166 -2.71 -8.07 0.84
CA THR A 166 -1.41 -7.86 0.14
C THR A 166 -1.56 -6.93 -1.08
N ALA A 167 -2.69 -6.24 -1.21
CA ALA A 167 -2.89 -5.19 -2.19
C ALA A 167 -2.65 -3.80 -1.57
N PRO A 168 -2.12 -2.82 -2.33
CA PRO A 168 -2.04 -1.43 -1.86
C PRO A 168 -3.42 -0.83 -1.57
N LEU A 169 -3.51 0.01 -0.54
CA LEU A 169 -4.65 0.85 -0.25
C LEU A 169 -4.62 2.07 -1.18
N THR A 170 -5.47 2.11 -2.19
CA THR A 170 -5.49 3.21 -3.15
C THR A 170 -6.65 4.15 -2.83
N LEU A 171 -6.33 5.41 -2.52
CA LEU A 171 -7.29 6.45 -2.18
C LEU A 171 -7.21 7.57 -3.20
N ARG A 172 -8.37 7.97 -3.73
CA ARG A 172 -8.52 9.14 -4.58
C ARG A 172 -8.83 10.33 -3.70
N MET A 173 -7.84 11.20 -3.50
CA MET A 173 -7.95 12.27 -2.52
C MET A 173 -8.85 13.42 -2.99
N GLU A 174 -9.23 13.44 -4.27
CA GLU A 174 -10.30 14.31 -4.82
C GLU A 174 -11.69 14.04 -4.20
N VAL A 175 -11.90 12.86 -3.61
CA VAL A 175 -13.18 12.49 -2.99
C VAL A 175 -13.19 12.91 -1.53
N ALA A 176 -14.19 13.68 -1.10
CA ALA A 176 -14.30 14.20 0.26
C ALA A 176 -14.25 13.13 1.36
N GLN A 177 -14.74 11.91 1.06
CA GLN A 177 -14.79 10.77 1.99
C GLN A 177 -13.46 10.01 2.11
N ALA A 178 -12.43 10.35 1.32
CA ALA A 178 -11.16 9.61 1.29
C ALA A 178 -10.45 9.56 2.65
N SER A 179 -10.57 10.61 3.47
CA SER A 179 -10.05 10.61 4.85
C SER A 179 -10.78 9.56 5.71
N GLY A 180 -12.10 9.50 5.61
CA GLY A 180 -12.93 8.52 6.31
C GLY A 180 -12.64 7.09 5.85
N ASP A 181 -12.38 6.89 4.55
CA ASP A 181 -11.95 5.58 4.04
C ASP A 181 -10.56 5.19 4.59
N LEU A 182 -9.67 6.16 4.84
CA LEU A 182 -8.34 5.88 5.42
C LEU A 182 -8.42 5.53 6.91
N VAL A 183 -9.04 6.42 7.72
CA VAL A 183 -8.96 6.38 9.19
C VAL A 183 -10.30 6.13 9.90
N GLY A 184 -11.34 5.80 9.15
CA GLY A 184 -12.67 5.51 9.67
C GLY A 184 -13.53 6.75 9.85
N VAL A 185 -14.80 6.53 10.22
CA VAL A 185 -15.76 7.58 10.53
C VAL A 185 -16.23 7.42 11.97
N SER A 186 -16.24 8.53 12.71
CA SER A 186 -16.53 8.55 14.14
C SER A 186 -17.93 8.03 14.49
N ASP A 187 -17.98 7.32 15.62
CA ASP A 187 -19.15 6.70 16.24
C ASP A 187 -20.27 7.67 16.63
N PHE A 188 -20.03 8.97 16.65
CA PHE A 188 -21.05 9.97 16.99
C PHE A 188 -22.29 9.92 16.07
N TRP A 189 -22.18 9.29 14.89
CA TRP A 189 -23.21 9.28 13.86
C TRP A 189 -24.04 7.98 13.77
N GLY A 190 -23.87 7.02 14.68
CA GLY A 190 -24.64 5.76 14.69
C GLY A 190 -24.34 4.78 13.54
N ASN A 191 -23.50 5.18 12.57
CA ASN A 191 -23.01 4.38 11.44
C ASN A 191 -21.48 4.43 11.39
N SER A 192 -20.82 4.07 12.50
CA SER A 192 -19.36 3.99 12.52
C SER A 192 -18.86 2.96 11.51
N LYS A 193 -17.73 3.26 10.89
CA LYS A 193 -17.07 2.32 10.00
C LYS A 193 -15.56 2.42 10.20
N PRO A 194 -14.87 1.29 10.49
CA PRO A 194 -13.42 1.31 10.59
C PRO A 194 -12.79 1.72 9.26
N GLY A 195 -11.67 2.43 9.34
CA GLY A 195 -10.87 2.78 8.19
C GLY A 195 -10.17 1.57 7.59
N LEU A 196 -9.83 1.67 6.32
CA LEU A 196 -9.05 0.66 5.63
C LEU A 196 -7.68 0.46 6.29
N LEU A 197 -7.08 1.51 6.86
CA LEU A 197 -5.81 1.38 7.55
C LEU A 197 -5.92 0.51 8.81
N PHE A 198 -6.98 0.71 9.61
CA PHE A 198 -7.28 -0.13 10.76
C PHE A 198 -7.46 -1.59 10.33
N GLU A 199 -8.25 -1.84 9.30
CA GLU A 199 -8.46 -3.20 8.78
C GLU A 199 -7.13 -3.86 8.38
N ARG A 200 -6.21 -3.13 7.75
CA ARG A 200 -4.89 -3.68 7.38
C ARG A 200 -4.00 -3.97 8.57
N LEU A 201 -3.96 -3.09 9.56
CA LEU A 201 -3.08 -3.24 10.72
C LEU A 201 -3.61 -4.29 11.71
N ILE A 202 -4.93 -4.36 11.91
CA ILE A 202 -5.56 -5.24 12.90
C ILE A 202 -5.91 -6.61 12.32
N MET A 203 -6.51 -6.64 11.12
CA MET A 203 -6.95 -7.89 10.50
C MET A 203 -5.92 -8.46 9.53
N GLY A 204 -5.06 -7.62 8.96
CA GLY A 204 -3.98 -8.04 8.07
C GLY A 204 -2.77 -8.60 8.83
N PRO A 205 -1.90 -9.37 8.15
CA PRO A 205 -0.73 -9.99 8.77
C PRO A 205 0.52 -9.09 8.78
N TYR A 206 0.50 -7.97 8.06
CA TYR A 206 1.68 -7.12 7.83
C TYR A 206 1.60 -5.76 8.54
N ALA A 207 2.74 -5.29 9.07
CA ALA A 207 2.85 -4.03 9.79
C ALA A 207 2.98 -2.80 8.87
N SER A 208 3.39 -3.01 7.61
CA SER A 208 3.69 -1.95 6.64
C SER A 208 2.73 -1.97 5.44
N PRO A 209 1.43 -1.69 5.64
CA PRO A 209 0.54 -1.51 4.51
C PRO A 209 1.00 -0.32 3.67
N ILE A 210 0.75 -0.40 2.37
CA ILE A 210 1.14 0.65 1.42
C ILE A 210 -0.10 1.44 1.05
N VAL A 211 -0.05 2.75 1.31
CA VAL A 211 -1.11 3.71 1.02
C VAL A 211 -0.69 4.51 -0.21
N VAL A 212 -1.45 4.35 -1.29
CA VAL A 212 -1.32 5.10 -2.53
C VAL A 212 -2.35 6.23 -2.54
N LEU A 213 -1.87 7.47 -2.53
CA LEU A 213 -2.69 8.68 -2.52
C LEU A 213 -2.70 9.30 -3.93
N GLU A 214 -3.79 9.10 -4.68
CA GLU A 214 -3.95 9.69 -6.00
C GLU A 214 -4.50 11.12 -5.90
N GLU A 215 -3.95 12.02 -6.72
CA GLU A 215 -4.43 13.40 -6.88
C GLU A 215 -4.41 14.23 -5.59
N LEU A 216 -3.40 14.02 -4.74
CA LEU A 216 -3.28 14.68 -3.43
C LEU A 216 -3.27 16.21 -3.55
N SER A 217 -2.70 16.77 -4.62
CA SER A 217 -2.62 18.21 -4.83
C SER A 217 -3.99 18.89 -5.07
N ARG A 218 -5.02 18.12 -5.44
CA ARG A 218 -6.39 18.66 -5.66
C ARG A 218 -7.16 18.91 -4.35
N CYS A 219 -6.61 18.53 -3.21
CA CYS A 219 -7.26 18.66 -1.92
C CYS A 219 -7.10 20.05 -1.27
N ALA A 220 -6.21 20.87 -1.81
CA ALA A 220 -5.93 22.19 -1.26
C ALA A 220 -7.10 23.15 -1.56
N GLY A 221 -8.00 23.36 -0.58
CA GLY A 221 -8.99 24.44 -0.64
C GLY A 221 -10.38 24.19 -0.03
N SER A 222 -10.75 22.94 0.28
CA SER A 222 -12.06 22.63 0.88
C SER A 222 -12.05 22.79 2.41
N ARG A 223 -12.40 23.98 2.91
CA ARG A 223 -12.32 24.35 4.34
C ARG A 223 -13.19 23.55 5.31
N GLU A 224 -14.25 22.88 4.83
CA GLU A 224 -15.21 22.18 5.71
C GLU A 224 -14.86 20.70 5.91
N TYR A 225 -14.13 20.10 4.96
CA TYR A 225 -13.69 18.71 5.02
C TYR A 225 -12.34 18.64 4.30
N GLU A 226 -11.24 18.74 5.04
CA GLU A 226 -9.91 18.54 4.48
C GLU A 226 -9.59 17.03 4.46
N PRO A 227 -9.62 16.37 3.29
CA PRO A 227 -9.38 14.92 3.19
C PRO A 227 -7.93 14.55 3.55
N ILE A 228 -7.06 15.56 3.69
CA ILE A 228 -5.65 15.43 4.06
C ILE A 228 -5.41 15.50 5.58
N SER A 229 -6.43 15.82 6.38
CA SER A 229 -6.26 16.01 7.82
C SER A 229 -5.61 14.83 8.57
N PRO A 230 -5.90 13.54 8.25
CA PRO A 230 -5.22 12.44 8.93
C PRO A 230 -3.74 12.31 8.55
N LEU A 231 -3.32 12.89 7.42
CA LEU A 231 -1.94 12.80 6.94
C LEU A 231 -0.99 13.64 7.80
N TYR A 232 -1.48 14.65 8.54
CA TYR A 232 -0.62 15.45 9.43
C TYR A 232 0.03 14.61 10.53
N SER A 233 -0.68 13.62 11.08
CA SER A 233 -0.16 12.70 12.08
C SER A 233 0.44 11.44 11.45
N LEU A 234 -0.17 10.91 10.38
CA LEU A 234 0.28 9.65 9.79
C LEU A 234 1.60 9.76 9.00
N LEU A 235 1.92 10.92 8.44
CA LEU A 235 3.19 11.13 7.72
C LEU A 235 4.37 11.41 8.67
N ASP A 236 4.10 11.61 9.96
CA ASP A 236 5.11 11.82 10.98
C ASP A 236 5.35 10.51 11.75
N PRO A 237 6.52 9.85 11.63
CA PRO A 237 6.73 8.53 12.22
C PRO A 237 6.56 8.49 13.74
N GLU A 238 6.83 9.57 14.46
CA GLU A 238 6.64 9.64 15.92
C GLU A 238 5.17 9.69 16.28
N SER A 239 4.41 10.59 15.64
CA SER A 239 2.96 10.70 15.82
C SER A 239 2.22 9.43 15.37
N ALA A 240 2.68 8.80 14.29
CA ALA A 240 2.08 7.59 13.74
C ALA A 240 2.16 6.37 14.68
N ARG A 241 3.09 6.34 15.66
CA ARG A 241 3.15 5.27 16.68
C ARG A 241 1.96 5.24 17.64
N MET A 242 1.22 6.35 17.70
CA MET A 242 0.09 6.55 18.61
C MET A 242 -1.23 6.69 17.83
N PHE A 243 -1.32 6.06 16.66
CA PHE A 243 -2.48 6.16 15.79
C PHE A 243 -3.70 5.45 16.39
N SER A 244 -4.88 6.07 16.28
CA SER A 244 -6.16 5.47 16.61
C SER A 244 -7.16 5.72 15.49
N ASP A 245 -7.93 4.70 15.13
CA ASP A 245 -9.00 4.81 14.14
C ASP A 245 -10.16 5.62 14.72
N LEU A 246 -10.81 6.44 13.88
CA LEU A 246 -11.91 7.31 14.31
C LEU A 246 -13.13 6.52 14.78
N ALA A 247 -13.35 5.31 14.25
CA ALA A 247 -14.39 4.40 14.72
C ALA A 247 -13.97 3.60 15.96
N HIS A 248 -12.66 3.50 16.22
CA HIS A 248 -12.11 2.74 17.35
C HIS A 248 -11.07 3.54 18.15
N PRO A 249 -11.45 4.71 18.71
CA PRO A 249 -10.52 5.62 19.40
C PRO A 249 -9.98 5.05 20.71
N TRP A 250 -10.53 3.93 21.19
CA TRP A 250 -10.12 3.23 22.39
C TRP A 250 -8.89 2.33 22.17
N LEU A 251 -8.47 2.09 20.92
CA LEU A 251 -7.31 1.27 20.57
C LEU A 251 -6.19 2.13 19.99
N ILE A 252 -5.00 1.99 20.54
CA ILE A 252 -3.78 2.63 20.03
C ILE A 252 -3.03 1.61 19.19
N MET A 253 -2.56 2.04 18.03
CA MET A 253 -1.85 1.24 17.06
C MET A 253 -0.58 1.97 16.58
N ASP A 254 0.50 1.21 16.39
CA ASP A 254 1.71 1.70 15.76
C ASP A 254 1.57 1.61 14.23
N ALA A 255 1.33 2.78 13.61
CA ALA A 255 1.27 2.97 12.17
C ALA A 255 2.58 3.53 11.58
N SER A 256 3.69 3.54 12.33
CA SER A 256 4.96 4.13 11.88
C SER A 256 5.63 3.38 10.72
N ALA A 257 5.26 2.12 10.48
CA ALA A 257 5.75 1.32 9.36
C ALA A 257 4.91 1.46 8.07
N VAL A 258 3.81 2.22 8.10
CA VAL A 258 2.97 2.47 6.92
C VAL A 258 3.76 3.24 5.86
N ILE A 259 3.69 2.80 4.61
CA ILE A 259 4.40 3.42 3.49
C ILE A 259 3.43 4.25 2.67
N PHE A 260 3.76 5.53 2.44
CA PHE A 260 2.93 6.44 1.65
C PHE A 260 3.57 6.75 0.30
N ILE A 261 2.80 6.57 -0.78
CA ILE A 261 3.16 6.95 -2.14
C ILE A 261 2.06 7.85 -2.68
N ALA A 262 2.34 9.14 -2.85
CA ALA A 262 1.38 10.11 -3.33
C ALA A 262 1.73 10.60 -4.73
N CYS A 263 0.74 11.09 -5.48
CA CYS A 263 1.00 11.84 -6.70
C CYS A 263 0.14 13.11 -6.81
N GLY A 264 0.65 14.08 -7.57
CA GLY A 264 -0.04 15.33 -7.88
C GLY A 264 0.40 15.88 -9.23
N ASN A 265 -0.32 16.90 -9.70
CA ASN A 265 0.03 17.60 -10.95
C ASN A 265 0.80 18.89 -10.68
N ASP A 266 0.51 19.52 -9.55
CA ASP A 266 1.06 20.76 -9.08
C ASP A 266 1.45 20.63 -7.61
N ASP A 267 2.33 21.54 -7.18
CA ASP A 267 2.88 21.53 -5.83
C ASP A 267 2.14 22.50 -4.92
N THR A 268 0.84 22.29 -4.82
CA THR A 268 -0.11 23.09 -4.04
C THR A 268 -0.33 22.55 -2.63
N LEU A 269 0.45 21.56 -2.22
CA LEU A 269 0.33 20.94 -0.91
C LEU A 269 0.66 21.93 0.21
N PRO A 270 -0.06 21.89 1.35
CA PRO A 270 0.32 22.64 2.55
C PRO A 270 1.76 22.32 2.96
N ALA A 271 2.52 23.35 3.35
CA ALA A 271 3.93 23.22 3.71
C ALA A 271 4.19 22.17 4.80
N ALA A 272 3.25 22.01 5.74
CA ALA A 272 3.32 21.00 6.79
C ALA A 272 3.25 19.55 6.27
N ILE A 273 2.49 19.26 5.21
CA ILE A 273 2.49 17.93 4.59
C ILE A 273 3.69 17.78 3.67
N ARG A 274 3.95 18.80 2.84
CA ARG A 274 5.05 18.80 1.87
C ARG A 274 6.41 18.53 2.51
N SER A 275 6.70 19.14 3.65
CA SER A 275 7.99 18.96 4.35
C SER A 275 8.22 17.54 4.90
N ARG A 276 7.17 16.72 5.00
CA ARG A 276 7.23 15.32 5.44
C ARG A 276 7.33 14.33 4.27
N MET A 277 7.34 14.83 3.04
CA MET A 277 7.38 14.00 1.84
C MET A 277 8.60 14.32 0.98
N LYS A 278 9.22 13.27 0.44
CA LYS A 278 10.20 13.37 -0.62
C LYS A 278 9.50 13.72 -1.92
N VAL A 279 9.63 14.97 -2.34
CA VAL A 279 9.13 15.41 -3.66
C VAL A 279 10.08 14.90 -4.74
N ILE A 280 9.51 14.21 -5.72
CA ILE A 280 10.22 13.72 -6.91
C ILE A 280 9.48 14.24 -8.14
N GLU A 281 10.15 15.12 -8.87
CA GLU A 281 9.66 15.63 -10.15
C GLU A 281 9.82 14.57 -11.24
N VAL A 282 8.74 14.33 -11.97
CA VAL A 282 8.67 13.33 -13.02
C VAL A 282 8.51 14.06 -14.36
N PRO A 283 9.54 14.05 -15.22
CA PRO A 283 9.46 14.69 -16.51
C PRO A 283 8.49 13.98 -17.45
N ASN A 284 8.05 14.72 -18.47
CA ASN A 284 7.39 14.10 -19.62
C ASN A 284 8.35 13.14 -20.33
N PRO A 285 7.90 11.93 -20.71
CA PRO A 285 8.74 11.00 -21.44
C PRO A 285 9.14 11.58 -22.81
N THR A 286 10.39 11.35 -23.22
CA THR A 286 10.84 11.65 -24.58
C THR A 286 10.14 10.74 -25.59
N ARG A 287 10.18 11.07 -26.90
CA ARG A 287 9.59 10.21 -27.93
C ARG A 287 10.13 8.77 -27.92
N GLU A 288 11.44 8.61 -27.69
CA GLU A 288 12.08 7.30 -27.58
C GLU A 288 11.58 6.53 -26.35
N GLN A 289 11.45 7.21 -25.22
CA GLN A 289 10.89 6.66 -24.00
C GLN A 289 9.41 6.27 -24.19
N CYS A 290 8.62 7.12 -24.86
CA CYS A 290 7.24 6.85 -25.24
C CYS A 290 7.11 5.57 -26.09
N ARG A 291 8.03 5.34 -27.05
CA ARG A 291 8.06 4.09 -27.82
C ARG A 291 8.29 2.87 -26.92
N THR A 292 9.19 2.97 -25.93
CA THR A 292 9.40 1.91 -24.93
C THR A 292 8.17 1.69 -24.06
N ILE A 293 7.55 2.76 -23.57
CA ILE A 293 6.32 2.70 -22.77
C ILE A 293 5.18 2.06 -23.58
N ALA A 294 5.02 2.41 -24.86
CA ALA A 294 4.01 1.83 -25.73
C ALA A 294 4.16 0.31 -25.86
N ARG A 295 5.39 -0.21 -26.03
CA ARG A 295 5.65 -1.66 -26.03
C ARG A 295 5.27 -2.31 -24.70
N GLU A 296 5.57 -1.67 -23.58
CA GLU A 296 5.22 -2.21 -22.27
C GLU A 296 3.71 -2.19 -22.01
N LEU A 297 3.02 -1.13 -22.42
CA LEU A 297 1.56 -1.05 -22.39
C LEU A 297 0.91 -2.14 -23.26
N TRP A 298 1.50 -2.43 -24.42
CA TRP A 298 1.08 -3.57 -25.25
C TRP A 298 1.24 -4.90 -24.51
N ARG A 299 2.42 -5.18 -23.94
CA ARG A 299 2.64 -6.41 -23.15
C ARG A 299 1.69 -6.55 -21.97
N ARG A 300 1.35 -5.44 -21.32
CA ARG A 300 0.34 -5.42 -20.24
C ARG A 300 -1.03 -5.75 -20.77
N LEU A 301 -1.44 -5.13 -21.89
CA LEU A 301 -2.72 -5.41 -22.51
C LEU A 301 -2.84 -6.87 -22.96
N CYS A 302 -1.76 -7.48 -23.48
CA CYS A 302 -1.73 -8.91 -23.81
C CYS A 302 -1.92 -9.80 -22.58
N ARG A 303 -1.38 -9.41 -21.42
CA ARG A 303 -1.61 -10.12 -20.15
C ARG A 303 -3.04 -9.92 -19.63
N GLU A 304 -3.62 -8.75 -19.83
CA GLU A 304 -5.02 -8.45 -19.45
C GLU A 304 -6.02 -9.18 -20.36
N LEU A 305 -5.74 -9.33 -21.66
CA LEU A 305 -6.65 -9.86 -22.68
C LEU A 305 -6.00 -10.98 -23.52
N PRO A 306 -5.54 -12.09 -22.91
CA PRO A 306 -4.69 -13.07 -23.58
C PRO A 306 -5.34 -13.70 -24.81
N GLN A 307 -6.65 -13.96 -24.77
CA GLN A 307 -7.38 -14.56 -25.89
C GLN A 307 -7.57 -13.58 -27.05
N ALA A 308 -7.93 -12.32 -26.75
CA ALA A 308 -8.17 -11.32 -27.78
C ALA A 308 -6.87 -10.89 -28.49
N THR A 309 -5.73 -10.95 -27.79
CA THR A 309 -4.43 -10.55 -28.36
C THR A 309 -3.58 -11.71 -28.85
N ALA A 310 -4.00 -12.96 -28.70
CA ALA A 310 -3.17 -14.14 -28.96
C ALA A 310 -2.58 -14.18 -30.38
N SER A 311 -3.36 -13.77 -31.38
CA SER A 311 -2.97 -13.75 -32.79
C SER A 311 -2.62 -12.35 -33.31
N LEU A 312 -2.64 -11.33 -32.44
CA LEU A 312 -2.42 -9.96 -32.84
C LEU A 312 -0.95 -9.58 -32.78
N VAL A 313 -0.48 -8.92 -33.83
CA VAL A 313 0.86 -8.33 -33.89
C VAL A 313 0.72 -6.81 -33.97
N LEU A 314 1.33 -6.11 -33.01
CA LEU A 314 1.47 -4.65 -33.07
C LEU A 314 2.68 -4.31 -33.93
N THR A 315 2.45 -3.55 -35.01
CA THR A 315 3.50 -3.23 -35.98
C THR A 315 4.40 -2.07 -35.52
N ASP A 316 5.58 -1.94 -36.13
CA ASP A 316 6.54 -0.90 -35.75
C ASP A 316 6.08 0.53 -36.07
N ASP A 317 5.31 0.71 -37.14
CA ASP A 317 4.67 1.98 -37.52
C ASP A 317 3.53 2.35 -36.55
N ALA A 318 2.78 1.37 -36.04
CA ALA A 318 1.81 1.59 -34.97
C ALA A 318 2.50 2.08 -33.68
N LEU A 319 3.66 1.51 -33.34
CA LEU A 319 4.50 1.98 -32.23
C LEU A 319 5.03 3.40 -32.47
N ASP A 320 5.37 3.77 -33.70
CA ASP A 320 5.82 5.13 -34.02
C ASP A 320 4.70 6.15 -33.84
N VAL A 321 3.48 5.81 -34.25
CA VAL A 321 2.30 6.65 -34.00
C VAL A 321 2.00 6.75 -32.51
N LEU A 322 2.06 5.64 -31.76
CA LEU A 322 1.87 5.68 -30.30
C LEU A 322 2.89 6.56 -29.62
N SER A 323 4.15 6.58 -30.09
CA SER A 323 5.25 7.35 -29.48
C SER A 323 5.03 8.86 -29.40
N THR A 324 4.05 9.41 -30.14
CA THR A 324 3.75 10.85 -30.16
C THR A 324 2.71 11.27 -29.11
N ALA A 325 2.11 10.32 -28.40
CA ALA A 325 1.06 10.58 -27.42
C ALA A 325 1.51 10.35 -25.97
N ALA A 326 0.71 10.84 -25.02
CA ALA A 326 0.95 10.53 -23.60
C ALA A 326 0.56 9.06 -23.29
N PRO A 327 1.21 8.40 -22.31
CA PRO A 327 0.92 7.01 -21.93
C PRO A 327 -0.56 6.70 -21.66
N ARG A 328 -1.30 7.63 -21.04
CA ARG A 328 -2.75 7.50 -20.82
C ARG A 328 -3.52 7.35 -22.13
N VAL A 329 -3.18 8.16 -23.13
CA VAL A 329 -3.81 8.14 -24.45
C VAL A 329 -3.41 6.86 -25.20
N MET A 330 -2.13 6.47 -25.14
CA MET A 330 -1.64 5.21 -25.73
C MET A 330 -2.45 4.01 -25.26
N ARG A 331 -2.68 3.88 -23.93
CA ARG A 331 -3.42 2.75 -23.37
C ARG A 331 -4.86 2.68 -23.90
N LYS A 332 -5.52 3.83 -24.02
CA LYS A 332 -6.88 3.90 -24.58
C LYS A 332 -6.88 3.50 -26.06
N ALA A 333 -5.99 4.09 -26.86
CA ALA A 333 -5.85 3.80 -28.29
C ALA A 333 -5.55 2.31 -28.55
N LEU A 334 -4.62 1.71 -27.79
CA LEU A 334 -4.31 0.28 -27.90
C LEU A 334 -5.54 -0.60 -27.64
N ARG A 335 -6.33 -0.31 -26.60
CA ARG A 335 -7.51 -1.11 -26.27
C ARG A 335 -8.61 -1.01 -27.34
N GLU A 336 -8.84 0.20 -27.85
CA GLU A 336 -9.80 0.43 -28.95
C GLU A 336 -9.33 -0.23 -30.25
N ALA A 337 -8.04 -0.11 -30.59
CA ALA A 337 -7.46 -0.72 -31.77
C ALA A 337 -7.53 -2.26 -31.72
N VAL A 338 -7.24 -2.87 -30.57
CA VAL A 338 -7.46 -4.32 -30.36
C VAL A 338 -8.92 -4.69 -30.64
N GLY A 339 -9.87 -3.96 -30.04
CA GLY A 339 -11.30 -4.22 -30.25
C GLY A 339 -11.71 -4.16 -31.72
N ARG A 340 -11.24 -3.14 -32.46
CA ARG A 340 -11.52 -2.98 -33.88
C ARG A 340 -10.90 -4.09 -34.73
N VAL A 341 -9.61 -4.37 -34.54
CA VAL A 341 -8.88 -5.38 -35.32
C VAL A 341 -9.46 -6.78 -35.09
N VAL A 342 -9.84 -7.10 -33.85
CA VAL A 342 -10.54 -8.35 -33.53
C VAL A 342 -11.92 -8.41 -34.19
N TYR A 343 -12.70 -7.33 -34.14
CA TYR A 343 -14.01 -7.25 -34.78
C TYR A 343 -13.93 -7.45 -36.30
N GLU A 344 -12.89 -6.94 -36.93
CA GLU A 344 -12.63 -7.07 -38.37
C GLU A 344 -11.92 -8.39 -38.74
N CYS A 345 -11.71 -9.29 -37.78
CA CYS A 345 -11.00 -10.57 -37.97
C CYS A 345 -9.59 -10.41 -38.57
N ARG A 346 -8.91 -9.29 -38.27
CA ARG A 346 -7.52 -9.03 -38.67
C ARG A 346 -6.55 -9.50 -37.59
N THR A 347 -5.28 -9.67 -37.98
CA THR A 347 -4.20 -10.14 -37.10
C THR A 347 -3.10 -9.10 -36.87
N GLN A 348 -3.21 -7.91 -37.47
CA GLN A 348 -2.22 -6.85 -37.36
C GLN A 348 -2.89 -5.54 -36.95
N ILE A 349 -2.27 -4.85 -35.98
CA ILE A 349 -2.63 -3.50 -35.57
C ILE A 349 -1.62 -2.56 -36.19
N GLY A 350 -2.04 -1.82 -37.23
CA GLY A 350 -1.21 -0.89 -38.00
C GLY A 350 -1.29 0.56 -37.52
N ALA A 351 -0.51 1.45 -38.13
CA ALA A 351 -0.56 2.89 -37.83
C ALA A 351 -1.95 3.51 -37.98
N ASP A 352 -2.70 3.11 -39.01
CA ASP A 352 -4.03 3.68 -39.29
C ASP A 352 -5.07 3.28 -38.23
N ASP A 353 -4.95 2.07 -37.68
CA ASP A 353 -5.80 1.60 -36.58
C ASP A 353 -5.67 2.51 -35.35
N ILE A 354 -4.42 2.84 -35.04
CA ILE A 354 -4.05 3.71 -33.92
C ILE A 354 -4.47 5.16 -34.19
N ARG A 355 -4.25 5.71 -35.40
CA ARG A 355 -4.67 7.08 -35.76
C ARG A 355 -6.18 7.26 -35.67
N ALA A 356 -6.93 6.26 -36.12
CA ALA A 356 -8.39 6.26 -36.08
C ALA A 356 -8.98 6.13 -34.65
N CYS A 357 -8.15 6.00 -33.61
CA CYS A 357 -8.57 6.15 -32.20
C CYS A 357 -8.52 7.62 -31.72
N GLY A 358 -8.23 8.59 -32.60
CA GLY A 358 -8.34 10.01 -32.29
C GLY A 358 -7.20 10.57 -31.44
N LEU A 359 -5.96 10.13 -31.68
CA LEU A 359 -4.77 10.60 -30.94
C LEU A 359 -4.62 12.13 -30.92
N GLU A 360 -4.96 12.80 -32.02
CA GLU A 360 -4.88 14.27 -32.13
C GLU A 360 -5.96 14.97 -31.29
N ALA A 361 -7.18 14.43 -31.26
CA ALA A 361 -8.29 14.95 -30.44
C ALA A 361 -8.11 14.67 -28.93
N LEU A 362 -7.25 13.72 -28.56
CA LEU A 362 -6.94 13.34 -27.18
C LEU A 362 -5.70 14.05 -26.60
N SER A 363 -4.92 14.74 -27.44
CA SER A 363 -3.74 15.52 -27.04
C SER A 363 -4.05 16.99 -26.73
N THR A 364 -5.14 17.52 -27.31
CA THR A 364 -5.60 18.88 -27.05
C THR A 364 -6.55 18.89 -25.85
N SER A 365 -5.99 19.03 -24.66
CA SER A 365 -6.74 19.64 -23.55
C SER A 365 -7.26 20.99 -24.06
N ARG A 366 -8.57 21.06 -24.38
CA ARG A 366 -9.25 22.33 -24.58
C ARG A 366 -9.03 23.14 -23.31
N ARG A 367 -8.19 24.18 -23.39
CA ARG A 367 -8.27 25.32 -22.48
C ARG A 367 -9.66 25.92 -22.68
N ILE A 368 -10.63 25.46 -21.90
CA ILE A 368 -11.90 26.16 -21.75
C ILE A 368 -11.56 27.40 -20.94
N GLY A 369 -11.16 28.46 -21.64
CA GLY A 369 -11.17 29.80 -21.09
C GLY A 369 -12.63 30.20 -20.93
N PHE A 370 -13.09 30.31 -19.70
CA PHE A 370 -14.26 31.13 -19.41
C PHE A 370 -13.81 32.58 -19.60
N VAL A 371 -14.41 33.24 -20.60
CA VAL A 371 -14.35 34.70 -20.80
C VAL A 371 -15.33 35.34 -19.83
#